data_AF-A0A4W5R9R3-F1
#
_entry.id   AF-A0A4W5R9R3-F1
#
_cell.length_a   1.000
_cell.length_b   1.000
_cell.length_c   1.000
_cell.angle_alpha   90.00
_cell.angle_beta   90.00
_cell.angle_gamma   90.00
#
_symmetry.space_group_name_H-M   'P 1'
#
loop_
_entity.id
_entity.type
_entity.pdbx_description
1 polymer ?
#
loop_
_entity_poly.entity_id
_entity_poly.type
_entity_poly.pdbx_seq_one_letter_code
_entity_poly.pdbx_strand_id
1 'polypeptide(L)'
;MYIFLLIPLHLLQLWDTAGQERFRSLIPSYIRDSTVAVVVYDITNVNSFQQTSKWIDDVRTERGSDVIIMLVGNKTDLGDKRYVVFHSVMISVAASDI
;
A
#
# COMPACT_ATOMS: atom_id res chain seq x y z
N MET A 1 -17.17 -44.21 -4.56
CA MET A 1 -16.03 -43.42 -5.06
C MET A 1 -16.40 -41.96 -4.86
N TYR A 2 -15.70 -41.25 -3.97
CA TYR A 2 -15.98 -39.84 -3.69
C TYR A 2 -14.84 -39.00 -4.26
N ILE A 3 -15.19 -38.09 -5.17
CA ILE A 3 -14.28 -37.04 -5.63
C ILE A 3 -14.51 -35.84 -4.71
N PHE A 4 -13.52 -35.50 -3.90
CA PHE A 4 -13.48 -34.23 -3.19
C PHE A 4 -12.89 -33.18 -4.12
N LEU A 5 -13.75 -32.29 -4.63
CA LEU A 5 -13.31 -31.05 -5.28
C LEU A 5 -13.02 -30.05 -4.16
N LEU A 6 -11.75 -29.94 -3.76
CA LEU A 6 -11.27 -28.81 -2.97
C LEU A 6 -11.31 -27.58 -3.88
N ILE A 7 -12.35 -26.76 -3.73
CA ILE A 7 -12.33 -25.40 -4.28
C ILE A 7 -11.29 -24.63 -3.46
N PRO A 8 -10.33 -23.94 -4.08
CA PRO A 8 -9.42 -23.08 -3.33
C PRO A 8 -10.24 -21.97 -2.63
N LEU A 9 -10.33 -22.06 -1.31
CA LEU A 9 -10.82 -20.96 -0.47
C LEU A 9 -9.76 -19.86 -0.52
N HIS A 10 -10.07 -18.76 -1.18
CA HIS A 10 -9.19 -17.59 -1.20
C HIS A 10 -9.36 -16.85 0.13
N LEU A 11 -8.38 -17.01 1.03
CA LEU A 11 -8.33 -16.29 2.31
C LEU A 11 -7.54 -15.00 2.10
N LEU A 12 -8.18 -13.85 2.32
CA LEU A 12 -7.51 -12.56 2.34
C LEU A 12 -6.91 -12.32 3.73
N GLN A 13 -5.59 -12.24 3.82
CA GLN A 13 -4.88 -11.81 5.02
C GLN A 13 -4.53 -10.33 4.90
N LEU A 14 -4.90 -9.54 5.92
CA LEU A 14 -4.61 -8.11 5.98
C LEU A 14 -3.63 -7.84 7.13
N TRP A 15 -2.54 -7.14 6.82
CA TRP A 15 -1.51 -6.75 7.77
C TRP A 15 -1.41 -5.23 7.83
N ASP A 16 -1.65 -4.64 9.01
CA ASP A 16 -1.44 -3.21 9.25
C ASP A 16 -0.04 -2.98 9.85
N THR A 17 0.77 -2.13 9.22
CA THR A 17 2.21 -1.97 9.51
C THR A 17 2.65 -0.52 9.72
N ALA A 18 1.74 0.44 9.64
CA ALA A 18 2.07 1.87 9.75
C ALA A 18 2.14 2.37 11.22
N GLY A 19 3.04 3.32 11.50
CA GLY A 19 2.94 4.19 12.68
C GLY A 19 3.55 3.69 14.00
N GLN A 20 4.29 2.58 14.01
CA GLN A 20 5.06 2.15 15.19
C GLN A 20 6.50 1.86 14.77
N GLU A 21 7.43 2.79 15.02
CA GLU A 21 8.84 2.57 14.67
C GLU A 21 9.42 1.28 15.30
N ARG A 22 8.85 0.84 16.42
CA ARG A 22 9.22 -0.39 17.13
C ARG A 22 8.96 -1.67 16.33
N PHE A 23 8.05 -1.64 15.36
CA PHE A 23 7.74 -2.80 14.51
C PHE A 23 8.33 -2.69 13.10
N ARG A 24 9.13 -1.65 12.81
CA ARG A 24 9.76 -1.47 11.49
C ARG A 24 10.61 -2.66 11.05
N SER A 25 11.24 -3.36 12.00
CA SER A 25 12.06 -4.54 11.71
C SER A 25 11.23 -5.74 11.20
N LEU A 26 9.92 -5.77 11.45
CA LEU A 26 9.03 -6.85 11.01
C LEU A 26 8.43 -6.59 9.62
N ILE A 27 8.42 -5.33 9.18
CA ILE A 27 7.80 -4.90 7.92
C ILE A 27 8.33 -5.68 6.70
N PRO A 28 9.66 -5.89 6.52
CA PRO A 28 10.16 -6.68 5.40
C PRO A 28 9.57 -8.09 5.33
N SER A 29 9.38 -8.73 6.50
CA SER A 29 8.81 -10.07 6.57
C SER A 29 7.34 -10.09 6.15
N TYR A 30 6.56 -9.06 6.48
CA TYR A 30 5.16 -8.97 6.05
C TYR A 30 5.03 -8.65 4.55
N ILE A 31 5.94 -7.84 4.02
CA ILE A 31 5.95 -7.47 2.60
C ILE A 31 6.31 -8.67 1.72
N ARG A 32 7.31 -9.48 2.12
CA ARG A 32 7.86 -10.59 1.32
C ARG A 32 6.82 -11.61 0.83
N ASP A 33 5.78 -11.86 1.61
CA ASP A 33 4.75 -12.85 1.27
C ASP A 33 3.46 -12.20 0.73
N SER A 34 3.43 -10.88 0.55
CA SER A 34 2.24 -10.13 0.13
C SER A 34 2.12 -10.01 -1.39
N THR A 35 0.95 -10.37 -1.93
CA THR A 35 0.61 -10.18 -3.35
C THR A 35 0.20 -8.73 -3.67
N VAL A 36 -0.32 -8.01 -2.67
CA VAL A 36 -0.83 -6.64 -2.81
C VAL A 36 -0.31 -5.80 -1.66
N ALA A 37 0.18 -4.60 -1.96
CA ALA A 37 0.56 -3.58 -0.98
C ALA A 37 -0.34 -2.36 -1.15
N VAL A 38 -1.03 -1.97 -0.08
CA VAL A 38 -1.87 -0.76 -0.04
C VAL A 38 -1.12 0.33 0.73
N VAL A 39 -0.65 1.34 0.01
CA VAL A 39 0.06 2.49 0.58
C VAL A 39 -0.93 3.62 0.77
N VAL A 40 -1.12 4.03 2.02
CA VAL A 40 -2.16 4.99 2.39
C VAL A 40 -1.54 6.32 2.83
N TYR A 41 -2.06 7.43 2.32
CA TYR A 41 -1.71 8.78 2.79
C TYR A 41 -2.96 9.55 3.22
N ASP A 42 -2.78 10.64 3.95
CA ASP A 42 -3.86 11.54 4.36
C ASP A 42 -3.94 12.73 3.39
N ILE A 43 -5.12 12.96 2.79
CA ILE A 43 -5.31 14.01 1.79
C ILE A 43 -5.11 15.44 2.35
N THR A 44 -5.16 15.58 3.67
CA THR A 44 -4.95 16.85 4.38
C THR A 44 -3.49 17.06 4.79
N ASN A 45 -2.61 16.06 4.59
CA ASN A 45 -1.23 16.10 5.05
C ASN A 45 -0.23 15.74 3.94
N VAL A 46 0.43 16.77 3.37
CA VAL A 46 1.43 16.62 2.31
C VAL A 46 2.62 15.76 2.74
N ASN A 47 3.06 15.85 3.99
CA ASN A 47 4.18 15.04 4.48
C ASN A 47 3.85 13.54 4.50
N SER A 48 2.58 13.19 4.71
CA SER A 48 2.15 11.79 4.62
C SER A 48 2.20 11.28 3.18
N PHE A 49 1.85 12.12 2.20
CA PHE A 49 1.95 11.81 0.78
C PHE A 49 3.42 11.70 0.34
N GLN A 50 4.29 12.61 0.77
CA GLN A 50 5.72 12.52 0.44
C GLN A 50 6.38 11.25 0.99
N GLN A 51 5.90 10.71 2.11
CA GLN A 51 6.41 9.47 2.68
C GLN A 51 5.97 8.22 1.89
N THR A 52 4.96 8.29 1.02
CA THR A 52 4.49 7.10 0.27
C THR A 52 5.54 6.59 -0.70
N SER A 53 6.37 7.45 -1.28
CA SER A 53 7.47 7.02 -2.17
C SER A 53 8.42 6.06 -1.47
N LYS A 54 8.81 6.38 -0.24
CA LYS A 54 9.64 5.50 0.58
C LYS A 54 8.98 4.13 0.79
N TRP A 55 7.68 4.10 1.11
CA TRP A 55 6.96 2.83 1.30
C TRP A 55 6.87 2.02 0.00
N ILE A 56 6.69 2.68 -1.14
CA ILE A 56 6.68 2.04 -2.46
C ILE A 56 8.06 1.43 -2.75
N ASP A 57 9.14 2.17 -2.47
CA ASP A 57 10.51 1.70 -2.66
C ASP A 57 10.84 0.51 -1.75
N ASP A 58 10.42 0.55 -0.49
CA ASP A 58 10.59 -0.55 0.46
C ASP A 58 9.85 -1.81 -0.04
N VAL A 59 8.62 -1.65 -0.57
CA VAL A 59 7.85 -2.76 -1.15
C VAL A 59 8.53 -3.35 -2.38
N ARG A 60 9.00 -2.51 -3.30
CA ARG A 60 9.72 -2.95 -4.51
C ARG A 60 11.06 -3.61 -4.20
N THR A 61 11.74 -3.15 -3.15
CA THR A 61 13.01 -3.74 -2.71
C THR A 61 12.81 -5.18 -2.23
N GLU A 62 11.73 -5.47 -1.52
CA GLU A 62 11.46 -6.81 -0.98
C GLU A 62 10.75 -7.76 -1.96
N ARG A 63 9.89 -7.26 -2.87
CA ARG A 63 9.07 -8.09 -3.79
C ARG A 63 9.43 -7.98 -5.26
N GLY A 64 10.23 -6.99 -5.66
CA GLY A 64 10.44 -6.66 -7.06
C GLY A 64 9.14 -6.22 -7.73
N SER A 65 8.89 -6.70 -8.95
CA SER A 65 7.72 -6.35 -9.76
C SER A 65 6.51 -7.30 -9.58
N ASP A 66 6.62 -8.32 -8.73
CA ASP A 66 5.56 -9.33 -8.50
C ASP A 66 4.64 -8.96 -7.33
N VAL A 67 4.33 -7.67 -7.22
CA VAL A 67 3.44 -7.10 -6.20
C VAL A 67 2.60 -5.99 -6.82
N ILE A 68 1.29 -6.04 -6.58
CA ILE A 68 0.38 -4.97 -6.98
C ILE A 68 0.43 -3.88 -5.91
N ILE A 69 0.80 -2.67 -6.30
CA ILE A 69 0.86 -1.52 -5.39
C ILE A 69 -0.35 -0.63 -5.63
N MET A 70 -1.11 -0.34 -4.57
CA MET A 70 -2.25 0.57 -4.61
C MET A 70 -1.97 1.78 -3.74
N LEU A 71 -2.06 2.97 -4.32
CA LEU A 71 -1.94 4.23 -3.58
C LEU A 71 -3.33 4.76 -3.22
N VAL A 72 -3.60 4.97 -1.93
CA VAL A 72 -4.92 5.33 -1.42
C VAL A 72 -4.86 6.63 -0.61
N GLY A 73 -5.68 7.60 -0.98
CA GLY A 73 -5.89 8.83 -0.21
C GLY A 73 -7.00 8.66 0.82
N ASN A 74 -6.65 8.72 2.09
CA ASN A 74 -7.54 8.63 3.24
C ASN A 74 -8.03 10.02 3.71
N LYS A 75 -9.07 10.05 4.53
CA LYS A 75 -9.74 11.24 5.09
C LYS A 75 -10.44 12.11 4.04
N THR A 76 -11.06 11.46 3.06
CA THR A 76 -11.79 12.13 1.97
C THR A 76 -12.99 12.95 2.44
N ASP A 77 -13.52 12.66 3.64
CA ASP A 77 -14.50 13.46 4.35
C ASP A 77 -14.02 14.88 4.66
N LEU A 78 -12.69 15.09 4.78
CA LEU A 78 -12.07 16.41 5.00
C LEU A 78 -11.71 17.12 3.68
N GLY A 79 -12.53 16.95 2.64
CA GLY A 79 -12.28 17.48 1.29
C GLY A 79 -11.96 18.97 1.25
N ASP A 80 -12.61 19.78 2.10
CA ASP A 80 -12.38 21.23 2.18
C ASP A 80 -10.98 21.60 2.71
N LYS A 81 -10.34 20.68 3.43
CA LYS A 81 -8.97 20.82 3.95
C LYS A 81 -7.96 20.04 3.11
N ARG A 82 -8.32 19.67 1.89
CA ARG A 82 -7.44 18.93 1.00
C ARG A 82 -6.23 19.79 0.62
N TYR A 83 -5.05 19.30 0.96
CA TYR A 83 -3.78 19.87 0.50
C TYR A 83 -3.16 19.05 -0.63
N VAL A 84 -3.48 17.75 -0.73
CA VAL A 84 -2.99 16.86 -1.78
C VAL A 84 -4.02 16.77 -2.91
N VAL A 85 -3.73 17.40 -4.05
CA VAL A 85 -4.64 17.42 -5.21
C VAL A 85 -4.51 16.16 -6.06
N PHE A 86 -5.63 15.70 -6.64
CA PHE A 86 -5.66 14.50 -7.48
C PHE A 86 -4.66 14.56 -8.64
N HIS A 87 -4.47 15.73 -9.25
CA HIS A 87 -3.52 15.90 -10.34
C HIS A 87 -2.07 15.60 -9.93
N SER A 88 -1.65 16.03 -8.74
CA SER A 88 -0.31 15.72 -8.22
C SER A 88 -0.12 14.23 -7.98
N VAL A 89 -1.17 13.55 -7.49
CA VAL A 89 -1.17 12.10 -7.32
C VAL A 89 -1.00 11.39 -8.67
N MET A 90 -1.75 11.82 -9.69
CA MET A 90 -1.65 11.24 -11.04
C MET A 90 -0.26 11.42 -11.65
N ILE A 91 0.37 12.58 -11.47
CA ILE A 91 1.75 12.82 -11.92
C ILE A 91 2.71 11.88 -11.20
N SER A 92 2.59 11.76 -9.86
CA SER A 92 3.48 10.88 -9.08
C SER A 92 3.31 9.40 -9.45
N VAL A 93 2.08 8.95 -9.69
CA VAL A 93 1.79 7.58 -10.15
C VAL A 93 2.42 7.33 -11.52
N ALA A 94 2.23 8.25 -12.47
CA ALA A 94 2.79 8.14 -13.82
C ALA A 94 4.33 8.21 -13.85
N ALA A 95 4.95 8.97 -12.95
CA ALA A 95 6.40 9.06 -12.84
C ALA A 95 7.04 7.86 -12.12
N SER A 96 6.27 7.13 -11.32
CA SER A 96 6.79 6.02 -10.50
C SER A 96 6.51 4.64 -11.09
N ASP A 97 5.88 4.53 -12.27
CA ASP A 97 5.43 3.26 -12.87
C ASP A 97 4.66 2.37 -11.88
N ILE A 98 3.72 2.94 -11.12
CA ILE A 98 2.71 2.15 -10.40
C ILE A 98 1.66 1.68 -11.40
#